data_AF-A0A969EW43-F1
#
_entry.id   AF-A0A969EW43-F1
#
_cell.length_a   1.000
_cell.length_b   1.000
_cell.length_c   1.000
_cell.angle_alpha   90.00
_cell.angle_beta   90.00
_cell.angle_gamma   90.00
#
_symmetry.space_group_name_H-M   'P 1'
#
loop_
_entity.id
_entity.type
_entity.pdbx_description
1 polymer ?
#
loop_
_entity_poly.entity_id
_entity_poly.type
_entity_poly.pdbx_seq_one_letter_code
_entity_poly.pdbx_strand_id
1 'polypeptide(L)' 'TETILAAKSGDDNQLIHETADLWFHTLVMLAHQNIGPEAVLNELQQRFGLSGLVEKASRPSKY' A
#
# COMPACT_ATOMS: atom_id res chain seq x y z
N THR A 1 8.02 12.48 -0.52
CA THR A 1 9.48 12.36 -0.25
C THR A 1 9.74 12.35 1.25
N GLU A 2 8.99 13.12 2.03
CA GLU A 2 9.14 13.22 3.49
C GLU A 2 8.85 11.92 4.24
N THR A 3 7.83 11.16 3.85
CA THR A 3 7.55 9.83 4.44
C THR A 3 8.73 8.85 4.33
N ILE A 4 9.47 8.88 3.22
CA ILE A 4 10.66 8.02 3.03
C ILE A 4 11.82 8.48 3.92
N LEU A 5 11.96 9.79 4.12
CA LEU A 5 12.96 10.36 5.01
C LEU A 5 12.64 10.05 6.47
N ALA A 6 11.37 10.15 6.87
CA ALA A 6 10.90 9.78 8.20
C ALA A 6 11.09 8.27 8.49
N ALA A 7 10.86 7.40 7.51
CA ALA A 7 11.14 5.98 7.65
C ALA A 7 12.64 5.69 7.86
N LYS A 8 13.52 6.55 7.32
CA LYS A 8 14.97 6.43 7.46
C LYS A 8 15.51 7.03 8.76
N SER A 9 14.83 8.02 9.34
CA SER A 9 15.27 8.70 10.57
C SER A 9 15.02 7.86 11.84
N GLY A 10 14.12 6.87 11.79
CA GLY A 10 13.76 6.04 12.94
C GLY A 10 12.88 6.76 13.97
N ASP A 11 12.28 7.89 13.59
CA ASP A 11 11.28 8.59 14.39
C ASP A 11 9.88 8.09 14.01
N ASP A 12 9.35 7.19 14.84
CA ASP A 12 8.03 6.58 14.63
C ASP A 12 6.90 7.62 14.61
N ASN A 13 6.99 8.69 15.42
CA ASN A 13 5.96 9.73 15.46
C ASN A 13 5.97 10.52 14.15
N GLN A 14 7.16 10.92 13.70
CA GLN A 14 7.30 11.61 12.42
C GLN A 14 6.81 10.72 11.27
N LEU A 15 7.15 9.44 11.27
CA LEU A 15 6.68 8.50 10.25
C LEU A 15 5.15 8.36 10.23
N ILE A 16 4.52 8.24 11.41
CA ILE A 16 3.06 8.16 11.52
C ILE A 16 2.42 9.45 10.99
N HIS A 17 2.93 10.62 11.36
CA HIS A 17 2.42 11.91 10.89
C HIS A 17 2.51 12.04 9.37
N GLU A 18 3.68 11.79 8.80
CA GLU A 18 3.91 11.87 7.35
C GLU A 18 3.12 10.81 6.57
N THR A 19 2.86 9.64 7.17
CA THR A 19 2.03 8.60 6.55
C THR A 19 0.56 9.02 6.54
N ALA A 20 0.07 9.60 7.64
CA ALA A 20 -1.30 10.09 7.73
C ALA A 20 -1.55 11.21 6.71
N ASP A 21 -0.61 12.15 6.57
CA ASP A 21 -0.71 13.24 5.60
C ASP A 21 -0.72 12.72 4.14
N LEU A 22 0.18 11.78 3.83
CA LEU A 22 0.20 11.13 2.52
C LEU A 22 -1.13 10.43 2.20
N TRP A 23 -1.71 9.70 3.16
CA TRP A 23 -3.00 9.03 2.96
C TRP A 23 -4.12 10.04 2.76
N PHE A 24 -4.16 11.11 3.57
CA PHE A 24 -5.15 12.18 3.43
C PHE A 24 -5.10 12.81 2.04
N HIS A 25 -3.92 13.26 1.60
CA HIS A 25 -3.77 13.87 0.28
C HIS A 25 -4.07 12.91 -0.88
N THR A 26 -3.72 11.63 -0.73
CA THR A 26 -4.05 10.61 -1.73
C THR A 26 -5.58 10.44 -1.85
N LEU A 27 -6.29 10.33 -0.73
CA LEU A 27 -7.75 10.19 -0.72
C LEU A 27 -8.46 11.42 -1.28
N VAL A 28 -8.00 12.63 -0.93
CA VAL A 28 -8.53 13.89 -1.48
C VAL A 28 -8.31 13.98 -2.99
N MET A 29 -7.11 13.61 -3.47
CA MET A 29 -6.82 13.57 -4.90
C MET A 29 -7.74 12.59 -5.64
N LEU A 30 -7.96 11.39 -5.11
CA LEU A 30 -8.87 10.41 -5.71
C LEU A 30 -10.30 10.95 -5.79
N ALA A 31 -10.80 11.54 -4.70
CA ALA A 31 -12.11 12.17 -4.66
C ALA A 31 -12.25 13.30 -5.69
N HIS A 32 -11.21 14.15 -5.83
CA HIS A 32 -11.19 15.22 -6.83
C HIS A 32 -11.27 14.68 -8.27
N GLN A 33 -10.76 13.47 -8.50
CA GLN A 33 -10.85 12.79 -9.80
C GLN A 33 -12.13 11.94 -9.96
N ASN A 34 -13.06 12.00 -9.01
CA ASN A 34 -14.24 11.12 -8.94
C ASN A 34 -13.90 9.62 -8.91
N ILE A 35 -12.75 9.26 -8.33
CA ILE A 35 -12.31 7.88 -8.15
C ILE A 35 -12.47 7.51 -6.68
N GLY A 36 -13.16 6.40 -6.41
CA GLY A 36 -13.27 5.85 -5.06
C GLY A 36 -12.02 5.11 -4.59
N PRO A 37 -11.72 5.07 -3.27
CA PRO A 37 -10.59 4.31 -2.74
C PRO A 37 -10.63 2.81 -3.07
N GLU A 38 -11.81 2.27 -3.36
CA GLU A 38 -12.02 0.89 -3.79
C GLU A 38 -11.22 0.56 -5.07
N ALA A 39 -11.02 1.52 -5.96
CA ALA A 39 -10.22 1.32 -7.18
C ALA A 39 -8.76 0.98 -6.84
N VAL A 40 -8.19 1.66 -5.83
CA VAL A 40 -6.83 1.38 -5.35
C VAL A 40 -6.79 0.04 -4.61
N LEU A 41 -7.79 -0.25 -3.78
CA LEU A 41 -7.87 -1.54 -3.07
C LEU A 41 -7.99 -2.73 -4.04
N ASN A 42 -8.77 -2.59 -5.11
CA ASN A 42 -8.89 -3.60 -6.16
C ASN A 42 -7.56 -3.83 -6.88
N GLU A 43 -6.82 -2.76 -7.22
CA GLU A 43 -5.48 -2.85 -7.81
C GLU A 43 -4.50 -3.57 -6.87
N LEU A 44 -4.51 -3.24 -5.57
CA LEU A 44 -3.70 -3.94 -4.57
C LEU A 44 -4.09 -5.42 -4.49
N GLN A 45 -5.38 -5.74 -4.50
CA GLN A 45 -5.85 -7.12 -4.53
C GLN A 45 -5.37 -7.87 -5.78
N GLN A 46 -5.32 -7.24 -6.95
CA GLN A 46 -4.75 -7.87 -8.15
C GLN A 46 -3.25 -8.16 -7.96
N ARG A 47 -2.48 -7.19 -7.43
CA ARG A 47 -1.04 -7.35 -7.17
C ARG A 47 -0.74 -8.48 -6.19
N PHE A 48 -1.49 -8.59 -5.10
CA PHE A 48 -1.27 -9.61 -4.05
C PHE A 48 -1.99 -10.94 -4.33
N GLY A 49 -3.10 -10.92 -5.07
CA GLY A 49 -3.87 -12.11 -5.43
C GLY A 49 -3.15 -13.00 -6.43
N LEU A 50 -2.44 -12.41 -7.40
CA LEU A 50 -1.56 -13.14 -8.33
C LEU A 50 -0.34 -13.74 -7.61
N SER A 51 0.29 -12.99 -6.68
CA SER A 51 1.48 -13.49 -5.98
C SER A 51 1.16 -14.67 -5.07
N GLY A 52 0.05 -14.65 -4.33
CA GLY A 52 -0.32 -15.73 -3.41
C GLY A 52 -0.71 -17.05 -4.09
N LEU A 53 -1.30 -17.00 -5.29
CA LEU A 53 -1.60 -18.20 -6.08
C LEU A 53 -0.32 -18.84 -6.64
N VAL A 54 0.61 -18.02 -7.14
CA VAL A 54 1.90 -18.48 -7.65
C VAL A 54 2.76 -19.08 -6.53
N GLU A 55 2.85 -18.41 -5.37
CA GLU A 55 3.56 -18.95 -4.19
C GLU A 55 2.98 -20.28 -3.70
N LYS A 56 1.64 -20.43 -3.70
CA LYS A 56 0.98 -21.67 -3.29
C LYS A 56 1.19 -22.80 -4.30
N ALA A 57 1.25 -22.48 -5.60
CA ALA A 57 1.52 -23.44 -6.67
C ALA A 57 3.00 -23.86 -6.75
N SER A 58 3.93 -23.01 -6.32
CA SER A 58 5.37 -23.30 -6.30
C SER A 58 5.82 -24.11 -5.07
N ARG A 59 4.92 -24.46 -4.15
CA ARG A 59 5.27 -25.25 -2.96
C ARG A 59 5.53 -26.70 -3.36
N PRO A 60 6.74 -27.26 -3.18
CA PRO A 60 6.97 -28.67 -3.47
C PRO A 60 6.07 -29.51 -2.56
N SER A 61 5.24 -30.36 -3.16
CA SER A 61 4.48 -31.38 -2.44
C SER A 61 5.48 -32.31 -1.78
N LYS A 62 5.60 -32.21 -0.46
CA LYS A 62 6.46 -33.08 0.32
C LYS A 62 5.68 -34.34 0.67
N TYR A 63 5.54 -35.25 -0.30
CA TYR A 63 5.10 -36.63 -0.11
C TYR A 63 5.82 -37.54 -1.09
#